data_AF-A0A508ZB56-F1
#
_entry.id   AF-A0A508ZB56-F1
#
_cell.length_a   1.000
_cell.length_b   1.000
_cell.length_c   1.000
_cell.angle_alpha   90.00
_cell.angle_beta   90.00
_cell.angle_gamma   90.00
#
_symmetry.space_group_name_H-M   'P 1'
#
loop_
_entity.id
_entity.type
_entity.pdbx_description
1 polymer ?
#
loop_
_entity_poly.entity_id
_entity_poly.type
_entity_poly.pdbx_seq_one_letter_code
_entity_poly.pdbx_strand_id
1 'polypeptide(L)'
;MKRDKKADEAAVIDMNDTLMDYAHKRQPHVDDLAEELANRAKDNLEAIDTYLNDGGEARKEYQAIAEGYLRDKYNLDGDELLTARDELVHAAIHYLLGHTKVLDDWQR
;
A
#
# COMPACT_ATOMS: atom_id res chain seq x y z
N MET A 1 11.31 0.94 19.44
CA MET A 1 11.49 2.30 18.87
C MET A 1 10.22 3.12 19.06
N LYS A 2 10.29 4.44 19.30
CA LYS A 2 9.08 5.29 19.31
C LYS A 2 8.84 5.81 17.89
N ARG A 3 7.83 5.27 17.22
CA ARG A 3 7.48 5.66 15.84
C ARG A 3 6.85 7.05 15.79
N ASP A 4 7.12 7.79 14.72
CA ASP A 4 6.49 9.06 14.41
C ASP A 4 5.18 8.79 13.68
N LYS A 5 4.08 8.79 14.43
CA LYS A 5 2.75 8.42 13.91
C LYS A 5 2.35 9.24 12.69
N LYS A 6 2.67 10.55 12.65
CA LYS A 6 2.30 11.41 11.52
C LYS A 6 3.11 11.09 10.27
N ALA A 7 4.40 10.83 10.43
CA ALA A 7 5.25 10.45 9.30
C ALA A 7 4.88 9.06 8.78
N ASP A 8 4.57 8.11 9.66
CA ASP A 8 4.13 6.76 9.27
C ASP A 8 2.79 6.80 8.52
N GLU A 9 1.85 7.62 8.99
CA GLU A 9 0.56 7.81 8.31
C GLU A 9 0.74 8.45 6.93
N ALA A 10 1.65 9.42 6.78
CA ALA A 10 1.99 10.00 5.48
C ALA A 10 2.60 8.96 4.52
N ALA A 11 3.49 8.10 5.02
CA ALA A 11 4.04 6.99 4.22
C ALA A 11 2.95 6.00 3.81
N VAL A 12 2.02 5.67 4.71
CA VAL A 12 0.86 4.82 4.40
C VAL A 12 -0.04 5.43 3.30
N ILE A 13 -0.25 6.74 3.32
CA ILE A 13 -1.00 7.44 2.27
C ILE A 13 -0.26 7.35 0.94
N ASP A 14 1.04 7.67 0.92
CA ASP A 14 1.88 7.61 -0.28
C ASP A 14 1.92 6.20 -0.92
N MET A 15 1.99 5.16 -0.08
CA MET A 15 1.88 3.77 -0.52
C MET A 15 0.54 3.53 -1.24
N ASN A 16 -0.57 3.97 -0.66
CA ASN A 16 -1.90 3.78 -1.23
C ASN A 16 -2.11 4.61 -2.50
N ASP A 17 -1.66 5.86 -2.54
CA ASP A 17 -1.72 6.70 -3.74
C ASP A 17 -0.94 6.04 -4.89
N THR A 18 0.26 5.51 -4.61
CA THR A 18 1.06 4.81 -5.63
C THR A 18 0.37 3.53 -6.13
N LEU A 19 -0.21 2.73 -5.22
CA LEU A 19 -0.97 1.54 -5.60
C LEU A 19 -2.18 1.91 -6.47
N MET A 20 -2.91 2.96 -6.09
CA MET A 20 -4.10 3.43 -6.81
C MET A 20 -3.73 3.95 -8.20
N ASP A 21 -2.68 4.76 -8.33
CA ASP A 21 -2.17 5.26 -9.62
C ASP A 21 -1.73 4.13 -10.55
N TYR A 22 -1.05 3.13 -9.99
CA TYR A 22 -0.60 1.97 -10.74
C TYR A 22 -1.78 1.09 -11.19
N ALA A 23 -2.70 0.80 -10.28
CA ALA A 23 -3.88 -0.02 -10.56
C ALA A 23 -4.81 0.63 -11.57
N HIS A 24 -5.00 1.96 -11.51
CA HIS A 24 -5.87 2.69 -12.43
C HIS A 24 -5.39 2.59 -13.88
N LYS A 25 -4.07 2.62 -14.12
CA LYS A 25 -3.50 2.41 -15.46
C LYS A 25 -3.82 1.03 -16.05
N ARG A 26 -4.09 0.04 -15.19
CA ARG A 26 -4.38 -1.35 -15.58
C ARG A 26 -5.88 -1.65 -15.61
N GLN A 27 -6.66 -0.99 -14.76
CA GLN A 27 -8.09 -1.17 -14.59
C GLN A 27 -8.85 0.17 -14.79
N PRO A 28 -8.70 0.86 -15.94
CA PRO A 28 -9.19 2.23 -16.13
C PRO A 28 -10.72 2.38 -16.21
N HIS A 29 -11.46 1.27 -16.11
CA HIS A 29 -12.92 1.22 -16.22
C HIS A 29 -13.59 0.75 -14.93
N VAL A 30 -12.84 0.66 -13.82
CA VAL A 30 -13.36 0.24 -12.52
C VAL A 30 -13.61 1.48 -11.69
N ASP A 31 -14.89 1.78 -11.45
CA ASP A 31 -15.33 3.01 -10.75
C ASP A 31 -15.08 2.98 -9.23
N ASP A 32 -14.95 1.79 -8.65
CA ASP A 32 -14.75 1.53 -7.21
C ASP A 32 -13.46 0.69 -7.00
N LEU A 33 -12.36 1.18 -7.59
CA LEU A 33 -11.09 0.45 -7.67
C LEU A 33 -10.43 0.25 -6.30
N ALA A 34 -10.49 1.23 -5.42
CA ALA A 34 -9.96 1.15 -4.06
C ALA A 34 -10.72 0.09 -3.27
N GLU A 35 -12.05 0.02 -3.40
CA GLU A 35 -12.87 -1.02 -2.78
C GLU A 35 -12.49 -2.44 -3.29
N GLU A 36 -12.34 -2.62 -4.60
CA GLU A 36 -11.90 -3.90 -5.18
C GLU A 36 -10.53 -4.33 -4.64
N LEU A 37 -9.56 -3.41 -4.63
CA LEU A 37 -8.22 -3.69 -4.11
C LEU A 37 -8.24 -4.01 -2.61
N ALA A 38 -8.98 -3.24 -1.81
CA ALA A 38 -9.09 -3.44 -0.37
C ALA A 38 -9.68 -4.81 -0.03
N ASN A 39 -10.78 -5.17 -0.68
CA ASN A 39 -11.47 -6.45 -0.46
C ASN A 39 -10.59 -7.66 -0.78
N ARG A 40 -9.70 -7.52 -1.76
CA ARG A 40 -8.74 -8.56 -2.16
C ARG A 40 -7.55 -8.63 -1.22
N ALA A 41 -7.00 -7.48 -0.86
CA ALA A 41 -5.78 -7.39 -0.06
C ALA A 41 -5.98 -7.69 1.43
N LYS A 42 -7.23 -7.63 1.93
CA LYS A 42 -7.53 -7.77 3.37
C LYS A 42 -6.93 -9.02 4.04
N ASP A 43 -6.93 -10.15 3.32
CA ASP A 43 -6.46 -11.44 3.83
C ASP A 43 -5.12 -11.84 3.21
N ASN A 44 -4.86 -11.41 1.97
CA ASN A 44 -3.66 -11.77 1.23
C ASN A 44 -3.29 -10.71 0.18
N LEU A 45 -2.13 -10.06 0.34
CA LEU A 45 -1.65 -9.07 -0.60
C LEU A 45 -1.37 -9.64 -2.01
N GLU A 46 -1.08 -10.94 -2.12
CA GLU A 46 -0.88 -11.62 -3.43
C GLU A 46 -2.14 -11.67 -4.29
N ALA A 47 -3.32 -11.46 -3.68
CA ALA A 47 -4.56 -11.34 -4.43
C ALA A 47 -4.57 -10.10 -5.34
N ILE A 48 -3.79 -9.06 -5.01
CA ILE A 48 -3.58 -7.90 -5.89
C ILE A 48 -2.85 -8.32 -7.16
N ASP A 49 -1.80 -9.14 -7.05
CA ASP A 49 -1.00 -9.60 -8.18
C ASP A 49 -1.86 -10.29 -9.24
N THR A 50 -2.80 -11.12 -8.78
CA THR A 50 -3.75 -11.85 -9.64
C THR A 50 -4.76 -10.90 -10.28
N TYR A 51 -5.25 -9.93 -9.52
CA TYR A 51 -6.24 -8.97 -10.01
C TYR A 51 -5.68 -7.98 -11.03
N LEU A 52 -4.47 -7.49 -10.80
CA LEU A 52 -3.76 -6.58 -11.71
C LEU A 52 -3.05 -7.33 -12.85
N ASN A 53 -2.96 -8.67 -12.75
CA ASN A 53 -2.24 -9.54 -13.68
C ASN A 53 -0.83 -8.98 -13.97
N ASP A 54 -0.09 -8.68 -12.92
CA ASP A 54 1.17 -7.93 -12.99
C ASP A 54 2.39 -8.70 -12.46
N GLY A 55 2.21 -9.96 -12.06
CA GLY A 55 3.30 -10.77 -11.51
C GLY A 55 3.86 -10.25 -10.19
N GLY A 56 3.07 -9.45 -9.46
CA GLY A 56 3.41 -8.89 -8.16
C GLY A 56 4.23 -7.60 -8.22
N GLU A 57 4.22 -6.91 -9.35
CA GLU A 57 4.90 -5.63 -9.50
C GLU A 57 4.36 -4.58 -8.50
N ALA A 58 3.04 -4.41 -8.43
CA ALA A 58 2.42 -3.47 -7.50
C ALA A 58 2.77 -3.80 -6.05
N ARG A 59 2.71 -5.08 -5.67
CA ARG A 59 3.08 -5.54 -4.32
C ARG A 59 4.54 -5.25 -3.98
N LYS A 60 5.47 -5.49 -4.92
CA LYS A 60 6.89 -5.21 -4.72
C LYS A 60 7.15 -3.72 -4.56
N GLU A 61 6.52 -2.88 -5.37
CA GLU A 61 6.63 -1.42 -5.24
C GLU A 61 6.08 -0.95 -3.90
N TYR A 62 4.92 -1.47 -3.50
CA TYR A 62 4.30 -1.18 -2.21
C TYR A 62 5.24 -1.51 -1.03
N GLN A 63 5.91 -2.66 -1.09
CA GLN A 63 6.93 -3.06 -0.12
C GLN A 63 8.19 -2.20 -0.20
N ALA A 64 8.63 -1.82 -1.41
CA ALA A 64 9.82 -1.00 -1.61
C ALA A 64 9.66 0.42 -1.05
N ILE A 65 8.48 1.03 -1.20
CA ILE A 65 8.16 2.35 -0.60
C ILE A 65 8.25 2.26 0.93
N ALA A 66 7.65 1.22 1.52
CA ALA A 66 7.73 0.98 2.96
C ALA A 66 9.19 0.82 3.42
N GLU A 67 9.98 0.00 2.72
CA GLU A 67 11.40 -0.21 3.06
C GLU A 67 12.23 1.06 2.93
N GLY A 68 12.04 1.82 1.85
CA GLY A 68 12.74 3.09 1.61
C GLY A 68 12.45 4.10 2.72
N TYR A 69 11.18 4.32 3.03
CA TYR A 69 10.76 5.19 4.14
C TYR A 69 11.37 4.76 5.47
N LEU A 70 11.32 3.47 5.81
CA LEU A 70 11.82 2.96 7.09
C LEU A 70 13.34 3.08 7.21
N ARG A 71 14.08 2.87 6.13
CA ARG A 71 15.52 3.11 6.06
C ARG A 71 15.82 4.59 6.26
N ASP A 72 15.15 5.47 5.52
CA ASP A 72 15.46 6.90 5.53
C ASP A 72 15.09 7.57 6.86
N LYS A 73 13.93 7.22 7.43
CA LYS A 73 13.39 7.86 8.63
C LYS A 73 13.96 7.29 9.92
N TYR A 74 14.22 5.99 9.95
CA TYR A 74 14.54 5.27 11.18
C TYR A 74 15.85 4.49 11.13
N ASN A 75 16.55 4.49 9.98
CA ASN A 75 17.80 3.78 9.77
C ASN A 75 17.69 2.28 10.11
N LEU A 76 16.55 1.67 9.76
CA LEU A 76 16.31 0.24 9.95
C LEU A 76 16.99 -0.58 8.85
N ASP A 77 17.49 -1.76 9.23
CA ASP A 77 18.04 -2.75 8.33
C ASP A 77 17.74 -4.19 8.80
N GLY A 78 18.17 -5.17 8.01
CA GLY A 78 18.05 -6.60 8.34
C GLY A 78 16.63 -7.03 8.71
N ASP A 79 16.53 -7.89 9.73
CA ASP A 79 15.25 -8.45 10.19
C ASP A 79 14.32 -7.39 10.82
N GLU A 80 14.89 -6.32 11.42
CA GLU A 80 14.10 -5.23 11.98
C GLU A 80 13.38 -4.45 10.89
N LEU A 81 14.07 -4.17 9.77
CA LEU A 81 13.45 -3.56 8.59
C LEU A 81 12.33 -4.43 8.02
N LEU A 82 12.57 -5.74 7.86
CA LEU A 82 11.56 -6.65 7.31
C LEU A 82 10.31 -6.71 8.18
N THR A 83 10.49 -6.79 9.50
CA THR A 83 9.37 -6.79 10.46
C THR A 83 8.60 -5.46 10.40
N ALA A 84 9.31 -4.33 10.44
CA ALA A 84 8.68 -3.01 10.41
C ALA A 84 8.00 -2.70 9.07
N ARG A 85 8.53 -3.24 7.97
CA ARG A 85 7.91 -3.18 6.64
C ARG A 85 6.59 -3.93 6.64
N ASP A 86 6.58 -5.17 7.14
CA ASP A 86 5.36 -5.98 7.17
C ASP A 86 4.27 -5.32 8.04
N GLU A 87 4.65 -4.72 9.17
CA GLU A 87 3.74 -3.89 9.97
C GLU A 87 3.20 -2.67 9.20
N LEU A 88 4.06 -1.96 8.47
CA LEU A 88 3.67 -0.76 7.73
C LEU A 88 2.78 -1.09 6.54
N VAL A 89 3.07 -2.17 5.82
CA VAL A 89 2.22 -2.72 4.74
C VAL A 89 0.85 -3.11 5.29
N HIS A 90 0.81 -3.78 6.44
CA HIS A 90 -0.45 -4.12 7.09
C HIS A 90 -1.25 -2.87 7.49
N ALA A 91 -0.58 -1.86 8.04
CA ALA A 91 -1.20 -0.56 8.34
C ALA A 91 -1.74 0.14 7.08
N ALA A 92 -1.02 0.02 5.96
CA ALA A 92 -1.43 0.62 4.70
C ALA A 92 -2.66 -0.06 4.09
N ILE A 93 -2.77 -1.38 4.17
CA ILE A 93 -3.98 -2.12 3.79
C ILE A 93 -5.16 -1.80 4.71
N HIS A 94 -4.92 -1.65 6.01
CA HIS A 94 -5.97 -1.19 6.93
C HIS A 94 -6.44 0.23 6.61
N TYR A 95 -5.53 1.12 6.22
CA TYR A 95 -5.89 2.45 5.76
C TYR A 95 -6.74 2.38 4.49
N LEU A 96 -6.33 1.60 3.50
CA LEU A 96 -7.08 1.38 2.26
C LEU A 96 -8.51 0.91 2.54
N LEU A 97 -8.68 -0.11 3.38
CA LEU A 97 -10.00 -0.63 3.81
C LEU A 97 -10.87 0.44 4.49
N GLY A 98 -10.28 1.34 5.25
CA GLY A 98 -10.99 2.41 5.96
C GLY A 98 -11.31 3.64 5.11
N HIS A 99 -10.69 3.78 3.94
CA HIS A 99 -10.70 5.01 3.14
C HIS A 99 -11.04 4.80 1.66
N THR A 100 -11.59 3.65 1.27
CA THR A 100 -11.89 3.29 -0.13
C THR A 100 -12.60 4.42 -0.87
N LYS A 101 -13.68 4.96 -0.31
CA LYS A 101 -14.44 6.07 -0.90
C LYS A 101 -13.59 7.31 -1.19
N VAL A 102 -12.71 7.70 -0.27
CA VAL A 102 -11.88 8.90 -0.44
C VAL A 102 -10.88 8.70 -1.59
N LEU A 103 -10.32 7.49 -1.68
CA LEU A 103 -9.37 7.13 -2.72
C LEU A 103 -10.05 7.00 -4.10
N ASP A 104 -11.26 6.43 -4.15
CA ASP A 104 -12.06 6.33 -5.37
C ASP A 104 -12.53 7.70 -5.87
N ASP A 105 -12.99 8.58 -4.95
CA ASP A 105 -13.46 9.93 -5.31
C ASP A 105 -12.31 10.84 -5.79
N TRP A 106 -11.06 10.59 -5.38
CA TRP A 106 -9.88 11.33 -5.85
C TRP A 106 -9.51 11.00 -7.31
N GLN A 107 -9.84 9.81 -7.79
CA GLN A 107 -9.51 9.36 -9.16
C GLN A 107 -10.54 9.80 -10.23
N ARG A 108 -11.66 10.39 -9.83
CA ARG A 108 -12.77 10.78 -10.73
C ARG A 108 -12.60 12.16 -11.36
#